data_AF-A0A511AEM3-F1
#
_entry.id   AF-A0A511AEM3-F1
#
_cell.length_a   1.000
_cell.length_b   1.000
_cell.length_c   1.000
_cell.angle_alpha   90.00
_cell.angle_beta   90.00
_cell.angle_gamma   90.00
#
_symmetry.space_group_name_H-M   'P 1'
#
loop_
_entity.id
_entity.type
_entity.pdbx_description
1 polymer ?
#
loop_
_entity_poly.entity_id
_entity_poly.type
_entity_poly.pdbx_seq_one_letter_code
_entity_poly.pdbx_strand_id
1 'polypeptide(L)'
;MPDAEEWILALGLRPVSDDPNDSAIPDAVLNGPSLSLTAKALYALVLSTQGRPLNPFEDAFEDSKDIHAAIDELVAAGLVVRTTKQ
;
A
#
# COMPACT_ATOMS: atom_id res chain seq x y z
N MET A 1 13.96 0.70 17.88
CA MET A 1 13.31 -0.63 17.94
C MET A 1 13.07 -1.03 16.50
N PRO A 2 13.31 -2.28 16.07
CA PRO A 2 12.82 -2.68 14.75
C PRO A 2 11.30 -2.51 14.80
N ASP A 3 10.77 -1.59 13.98
CA ASP A 3 9.34 -1.45 13.78
C ASP A 3 8.80 -2.85 13.49
N ALA A 4 7.78 -3.27 14.25
CA ALA A 4 7.22 -4.61 14.13
C ALA A 4 6.88 -4.86 12.66
N GLU A 5 7.22 -6.05 12.13
CA GLU A 5 6.95 -6.43 10.74
C GLU A 5 5.44 -6.32 10.45
N GLU A 6 4.99 -5.16 9.99
CA GLU A 6 3.59 -4.87 9.69
C GLU A 6 3.36 -5.04 8.19
N TRP A 7 2.77 -6.17 7.83
CA TRP A 7 2.51 -6.51 6.43
C TRP A 7 1.14 -5.98 6.02
N ILE A 8 1.03 -5.51 4.78
CA ILE A 8 -0.22 -5.03 4.21
C ILE A 8 -0.52 -5.71 2.87
N LEU A 9 -1.80 -5.82 2.53
CA LEU A 9 -2.29 -6.42 1.30
C LEU A 9 -3.43 -5.58 0.71
N ALA A 10 -3.44 -5.38 -0.61
CA ALA A 10 -4.53 -4.68 -1.28
C ALA A 10 -5.86 -5.46 -1.15
N LEU A 11 -6.94 -4.73 -0.89
CA LEU A 11 -8.29 -5.26 -0.95
C LEU A 11 -8.87 -5.17 -2.37
N GLY A 12 -9.73 -6.14 -2.68
CA GLY A 12 -10.47 -6.21 -3.94
C GLY A 12 -9.80 -7.11 -4.98
N LEU A 13 -10.63 -7.70 -5.85
CA LEU A 13 -10.15 -8.49 -6.98
C LEU A 13 -9.66 -7.54 -8.07
N ARG A 14 -8.39 -7.72 -8.47
CA ARG A 14 -7.82 -7.01 -9.61
C ARG A 14 -7.22 -7.99 -10.62
N PRO A 15 -7.30 -7.67 -11.92
CA PRO A 15 -6.60 -8.44 -12.93
C PRO A 15 -5.09 -8.36 -12.67
N VAL A 16 -4.44 -9.50 -12.78
CA VAL A 16 -2.98 -9.61 -12.81
C VAL A 16 -2.51 -9.06 -14.16
N SER A 17 -1.54 -8.16 -14.15
CA SER A 17 -0.93 -7.62 -15.37
C SER A 17 0.35 -8.38 -15.68
N ASP A 18 0.62 -8.65 -16.95
CA ASP A 18 1.90 -9.22 -17.39
C ASP A 18 3.06 -8.20 -17.26
N ASP A 19 2.73 -6.90 -17.14
CA ASP A 19 3.67 -5.85 -16.76
C ASP A 19 3.28 -5.30 -15.37
N PRO A 20 4.03 -5.63 -14.29
CA PRO A 20 3.75 -5.14 -12.96
C PRO A 20 3.94 -3.61 -12.83
N ASN A 21 4.70 -2.97 -13.72
CA ASN A 21 4.89 -1.52 -13.75
C ASN A 21 3.70 -0.78 -14.36
N ASP A 22 2.82 -1.49 -15.07
CA ASP A 22 1.57 -0.94 -15.62
C ASP A 22 0.42 -1.01 -14.61
N SER A 23 0.73 -1.29 -13.33
CA SER A 23 -0.25 -1.30 -12.23
C SER A 23 -0.73 0.12 -11.94
N ALA A 24 -1.70 0.60 -12.72
CA ALA A 24 -2.28 1.92 -12.55
C ALA A 24 -3.02 2.04 -11.21
N ILE A 25 -2.68 3.07 -10.44
CA ILE A 25 -3.50 3.53 -9.33
C ILE A 25 -4.84 3.98 -9.92
N PRO A 26 -6.01 3.52 -9.43
CA PRO A 26 -7.28 3.99 -9.95
C PRO A 26 -7.40 5.50 -9.81
N ASP A 27 -7.94 6.17 -10.82
CA ASP A 27 -8.10 7.63 -10.83
C ASP A 27 -8.88 8.15 -9.62
N ALA A 28 -9.84 7.37 -9.11
CA ALA A 28 -10.60 7.73 -7.91
C ALA A 28 -9.72 7.82 -6.65
N VAL A 29 -8.68 6.98 -6.56
CA VAL A 29 -7.70 6.99 -5.47
C VAL A 29 -6.64 8.06 -5.73
N LEU A 30 -6.13 8.16 -6.96
CA LEU A 30 -5.10 9.13 -7.33
C LEU A 30 -5.58 10.59 -7.17
N ASN A 31 -6.78 10.89 -7.64
CA ASN A 31 -7.36 12.23 -7.58
C ASN A 31 -8.18 12.47 -6.29
N GLY A 32 -8.36 11.46 -5.45
CA GLY A 32 -9.08 11.57 -4.18
C GLY A 32 -8.36 12.51 -3.20
N PRO A 33 -9.04 13.51 -2.62
CA PRO A 33 -8.43 14.42 -1.65
C PRO A 33 -8.26 13.80 -0.26
N SER A 34 -8.82 12.60 -0.02
CA SER A 34 -8.88 11.95 1.28
C SER A 34 -7.61 11.18 1.67
N LEU A 35 -6.65 11.05 0.75
CA LEU A 35 -5.40 10.32 0.97
C LEU A 35 -4.21 11.26 0.75
N SER A 36 -3.23 11.15 1.64
CA SER A 36 -1.93 11.78 1.53
C SER A 36 -1.16 11.24 0.33
N LEU A 37 -0.12 11.99 -0.07
CA LEU A 37 0.75 11.55 -1.17
C LEU A 37 1.48 10.25 -0.81
N THR A 38 1.95 10.12 0.44
CA THR A 38 2.57 8.89 0.95
C THR A 38 1.60 7.71 0.89
N ALA A 39 0.34 7.87 1.33
CA ALA A 39 -0.67 6.82 1.21
C ALA A 39 -0.91 6.37 -0.23
N LYS A 40 -0.95 7.32 -1.18
CA LYS A 40 -1.09 6.99 -2.61
C LYS A 40 0.13 6.26 -3.16
N ALA A 41 1.34 6.72 -2.84
CA ALA A 41 2.59 6.09 -3.26
C ALA A 41 2.70 4.67 -2.68
N LEU A 42 2.37 4.51 -1.41
CA LEU A 42 2.35 3.22 -0.74
C LEU A 42 1.32 2.28 -1.37
N TYR A 43 0.12 2.78 -1.68
CA TYR A 43 -0.89 1.97 -2.36
C TYR A 43 -0.43 1.50 -3.74
N ALA A 44 0.27 2.34 -4.50
CA ALA A 44 0.86 1.97 -5.79
C ALA A 44 1.84 0.78 -5.64
N LEU A 45 2.68 0.83 -4.60
CA LEU A 45 3.62 -0.25 -4.29
C LEU A 45 2.90 -1.54 -3.90
N VAL A 46 1.80 -1.46 -3.15
CA VAL A 46 0.98 -2.64 -2.84
C VAL A 46 0.31 -3.21 -4.10
N LEU A 47 -0.10 -2.36 -5.05
CA LEU A 47 -0.68 -2.85 -6.31
C LEU A 47 0.33 -3.59 -7.18
N SER A 48 1.58 -3.15 -7.21
CA SER A 48 2.64 -3.80 -8.00
C SER A 48 3.00 -5.20 -7.48
N THR A 49 2.65 -5.55 -6.25
CA THR A 49 2.85 -6.90 -5.71
C THR A 49 1.83 -7.93 -6.23
N GLN A 50 0.78 -7.46 -6.93
CA GLN A 50 -0.25 -8.28 -7.57
C GLN A 50 -0.88 -9.32 -6.62
N GLY A 51 -1.19 -8.90 -5.40
CA GLY A 51 -1.87 -9.75 -4.40
C GLY A 51 -0.93 -10.49 -3.46
N ARG A 52 0.36 -10.15 -3.44
CA ARG A 52 1.28 -10.61 -2.39
C ARG A 52 1.34 -9.59 -1.24
N PRO A 53 1.41 -10.04 0.01
CA PRO A 53 1.66 -9.13 1.13
C PRO A 53 2.97 -8.37 0.94
N LEU A 54 2.96 -7.09 1.29
CA LEU A 54 4.12 -6.19 1.28
C LEU A 54 4.46 -5.79 2.70
N ASN A 55 5.75 -5.77 3.04
CA ASN A 55 6.24 -5.05 4.21
C ASN A 55 6.67 -3.64 3.77
N PRO A 56 5.94 -2.58 4.14
CA PRO A 56 6.21 -1.23 3.68
C PRO A 56 7.40 -0.57 4.38
N PHE A 57 7.94 -1.21 5.43
CA PHE A 57 9.14 -0.78 6.14
C PHE A 57 10.42 -1.40 5.54
N GLU A 58 10.29 -2.38 4.64
CA GLU A 58 11.41 -3.00 3.96
C GLU A 58 11.95 -2.03 2.89
N ASP A 59 13.22 -1.64 3.03
CA ASP A 59 13.91 -0.68 2.13
C ASP A 59 13.22 0.70 1.99
N ALA A 60 12.49 1.13 3.04
CA ALA A 60 11.78 2.41 3.01
C ALA A 60 12.73 3.61 3.10
N PHE A 61 12.51 4.59 2.22
CA PHE A 61 13.17 5.91 2.26
C PHE A 61 12.39 6.93 3.11
N GLU A 62 11.13 6.66 3.46
CA GLU A 62 10.31 7.52 4.30
C GLU A 62 10.44 7.19 5.79
N ASP A 63 10.07 8.14 6.66
CA ASP A 63 10.06 7.93 8.10
C ASP A 63 9.00 6.89 8.48
N SER A 64 9.33 5.97 9.40
CA SER A 64 8.40 4.96 9.92
C SER A 64 7.07 5.58 10.36
N LYS A 65 7.08 6.79 10.93
CA LYS A 65 5.85 7.48 11.36
C LYS A 65 4.93 7.84 10.19
N ASP A 66 5.51 8.28 9.07
CA ASP A 66 4.75 8.65 7.88
C ASP A 66 4.19 7.40 7.19
N ILE A 67 4.95 6.30 7.21
CA ILE A 67 4.49 4.99 6.73
C ILE A 67 3.32 4.49 7.58
N HIS A 68 3.42 4.55 8.91
CA HIS A 68 2.33 4.18 9.83
C HIS A 68 1.06 4.98 9.54
N ALA A 69 1.18 6.31 9.41
CA ALA A 69 0.05 7.19 9.08
C ALA A 69 -0.57 6.83 7.72
N ALA A 70 0.25 6.56 6.71
CA ALA A 70 -0.20 6.14 5.38
C ALA A 70 -0.94 4.79 5.41
N ILE A 71 -0.47 3.82 6.20
CA ILE A 71 -1.17 2.54 6.40
C ILE A 71 -2.55 2.80 7.03
N ASP A 72 -2.62 3.62 8.08
CA ASP A 72 -3.88 3.95 8.75
C ASP A 72 -4.89 4.60 7.78
N GLU A 73 -4.44 5.53 6.95
CA GLU A 73 -5.28 6.15 5.91
C GLU A 73 -5.82 5.11 4.92
N LEU A 74 -4.98 4.21 4.42
CA LEU A 74 -5.38 3.19 3.46
C LEU A 74 -6.33 2.15 4.07
N VAL A 75 -6.13 1.78 5.34
CA VAL A 75 -7.03 0.88 6.07
C VAL A 75 -8.37 1.57 6.30
N ALA A 76 -8.38 2.84 6.73
CA ALA A 76 -9.61 3.61 6.93
C ALA A 76 -10.40 3.80 5.64
N ALA A 77 -9.71 3.92 4.50
CA ALA A 77 -10.31 3.99 3.17
C ALA A 77 -10.78 2.61 2.64
N GLY A 78 -10.50 1.51 3.34
CA GLY A 78 -10.85 0.15 2.90
C GLY A 78 -10.08 -0.32 1.67
N LEU A 79 -8.90 0.25 1.40
CA LEU A 79 -8.08 -0.07 0.23
C LEU A 79 -7.07 -1.18 0.50
N VAL A 80 -6.65 -1.33 1.75
CA VAL A 80 -5.71 -2.38 2.19
C VAL A 80 -6.18 -3.00 3.51
N VAL A 81 -5.64 -4.18 3.81
CA VAL A 81 -5.72 -4.81 5.13
C VAL A 81 -4.34 -5.07 5.69
N ARG A 82 -4.24 -4.98 7.01
CA ARG A 82 -3.10 -5.48 7.78
C ARG A 82 -3.13 -7.00 7.80
N THR A 83 -1.98 -7.63 7.62
CA THR A 83 -1.80 -9.07 7.63
C THR A 83 -0.51 -9.45 8.35
N THR A 84 -0.32 -10.74 8.59
CA THR A 84 0.98 -11.29 9.00
C THR A 84 1.76 -11.74 7.77
N LYS A 85 3.08 -11.92 7.95
CA LYS A 85 3.95 -12.63 7.01
C LYS A 85 3.36 -14.01 6.68
N GLN A 86 3.32 -14.36 5.39
CA GLN A 86 2.91 -15.68 4.92
C GLN A 86 4.09 -16.66 4.87
#